data_AF-A0A914JIH9-F1
#
_entry.id   AF-A0A914JIH9-F1
#
_cell.length_a   1.000
_cell.length_b   1.000
_cell.length_c   1.000
_cell.angle_alpha   90.00
_cell.angle_beta   90.00
_cell.angle_gamma   90.00
#
_symmetry.space_group_name_H-M   'P 1'
#
loop_
_entity.id
_entity.type
_entity.pdbx_description
1 polymer ?
#
loop_
_entity_poly.entity_id
_entity_poly.type
_entity_poly.pdbx_seq_one_letter_code
_entity_poly.pdbx_strand_id
1 'polypeptide(L)'
;MVGLGTFYLSDTQQTIGKIPFSTTTQIGILTRGTILQVSLKMKELRILEDLDFFNLPAESLNGFRDGIKGTIESMARKLLANGIDLTLFTKKFSDYGLSNFYLEFLEEKLILLQADVDIFKLAFDNGKDETSNVPLEKFGHF
;
A
#
# COMPACT_ATOMS: atom_id res chain seq x y z
N MET A 1 -15.30 -0.47 3.16
CA MET A 1 -14.85 -1.75 3.77
C MET A 1 -15.99 -2.29 4.61
N VAL A 2 -16.21 -3.61 4.60
CA VAL A 2 -17.20 -4.29 5.46
C VAL A 2 -16.43 -5.16 6.45
N GLY A 3 -16.92 -5.24 7.68
CA GLY A 3 -16.32 -6.04 8.75
C GLY A 3 -17.37 -6.65 9.65
N LEU A 4 -16.93 -7.63 10.44
CA LEU A 4 -17.75 -8.33 11.41
C LEU A 4 -17.00 -8.41 12.74
N GLY A 5 -17.52 -7.75 13.78
CA GLY A 5 -17.08 -7.99 15.15
C GLY A 5 -17.77 -9.23 15.69
N THR A 6 -17.01 -10.25 16.10
CA THR A 6 -17.57 -11.44 16.74
C THR A 6 -17.09 -11.52 18.18
N PHE A 7 -18.01 -11.77 19.10
CA PHE A 7 -17.76 -11.80 20.53
C PHE A 7 -17.98 -13.22 21.04
N TYR A 8 -17.06 -13.69 21.88
CA TYR A 8 -17.04 -15.05 22.39
C TYR A 8 -16.88 -15.05 23.90
N LEU A 9 -17.47 -16.05 24.56
CA LEU A 9 -17.09 -16.40 25.93
C LEU A 9 -15.65 -16.95 25.92
N SER A 10 -14.81 -16.43 26.81
CA SER A 10 -13.40 -16.82 26.91
C SER A 10 -13.22 -18.33 27.10
N ASP A 11 -14.10 -18.93 27.90
CA ASP A 11 -13.91 -20.28 28.42
C ASP A 11 -14.43 -21.35 27.45
N THR A 12 -15.51 -21.03 26.73
CA THR A 12 -16.21 -21.98 25.85
C THR A 12 -16.02 -21.68 24.36
N GLN A 13 -15.47 -20.51 24.01
CA GLN A 13 -15.48 -19.94 22.66
C GLN A 13 -16.87 -19.87 22.02
N GLN A 14 -17.93 -19.98 22.82
CA GLN A 14 -19.28 -19.83 22.32
C GLN A 14 -19.50 -18.39 21.88
N THR A 15 -20.03 -18.20 20.67
CA THR A 15 -20.39 -16.87 20.17
C THR A 15 -21.56 -16.32 20.99
N ILE A 16 -21.38 -15.12 21.53
CA ILE A 16 -22.38 -14.39 22.32
C ILE A 16 -22.89 -13.15 21.61
N GLY A 17 -22.27 -12.78 20.50
CA GLY A 17 -22.85 -11.80 19.60
C GLY A 17 -21.98 -11.45 18.42
N LYS A 18 -22.60 -10.78 17.46
CA LYS A 18 -22.08 -10.37 16.17
C LYS A 18 -22.53 -8.94 15.87
N ILE A 19 -21.57 -8.10 15.53
CA ILE A 19 -21.82 -6.72 15.12
C ILE A 19 -21.27 -6.55 13.71
N PRO A 20 -22.11 -6.71 12.66
CA PRO A 20 -21.71 -6.39 11.31
C PRO A 20 -21.62 -4.88 11.13
N PHE A 21 -20.58 -4.41 10.47
CA PHE A 21 -20.37 -2.98 10.22
C PHE A 21 -19.82 -2.70 8.83
N SER A 22 -20.16 -1.53 8.30
CA SER A 22 -19.50 -0.94 7.14
C SER A 22 -18.74 0.30 7.56
N THR A 23 -17.61 0.55 6.91
CA THR A 23 -16.81 1.75 7.16
C THR A 23 -16.33 2.39 5.86
N THR A 24 -16.34 3.71 5.87
CA THR A 24 -15.73 4.56 4.86
C THR A 24 -14.43 5.10 5.42
N THR A 25 -13.33 4.83 4.71
CA THR A 25 -11.99 5.28 5.07
C THR A 25 -11.46 6.22 4.00
N GLN A 26 -10.79 7.28 4.42
CA GLN A 26 -9.97 8.12 3.56
C GLN A 26 -8.52 7.64 3.64
N ILE A 27 -7.93 7.39 2.49
CA ILE A 27 -6.49 7.12 2.36
C ILE A 27 -5.84 8.42 1.89
N GLY A 28 -4.83 8.89 2.62
CA GLY A 28 -4.00 10.02 2.23
C GLY A 28 -2.61 9.52 1.88
N ILE A 29 -2.08 9.90 0.73
CA ILE A 29 -0.76 9.50 0.28
C ILE A 29 0.05 10.77 0.00
N LEU A 30 1.29 10.79 0.48
CA LEU A 30 2.19 11.92 0.33
C LEU A 30 3.62 11.42 0.13
N THR A 31 4.27 11.91 -0.92
CA THR A 31 5.64 11.53 -1.26
C THR A 31 6.62 12.56 -0.70
N ARG A 32 7.66 12.08 -0.01
CA ARG A 32 8.77 12.90 0.50
C ARG A 32 10.09 12.29 0.06
N GLY A 33 10.68 12.84 -1.01
CA GLY A 33 11.84 12.23 -1.65
C GLY A 33 11.51 10.83 -2.15
N THR A 34 12.25 9.83 -1.69
CA THR A 34 12.02 8.41 -2.06
C THR A 34 11.03 7.70 -1.14
N ILE A 35 10.48 8.36 -0.11
CA ILE A 35 9.55 7.71 0.82
C ILE A 35 8.12 8.10 0.49
N LEU A 36 7.28 7.10 0.24
CA LEU A 36 5.84 7.25 0.09
C LEU A 36 5.15 7.05 1.44
N GLN A 37 4.71 8.14 2.05
CA GLN A 37 3.95 8.10 3.30
C GLN A 37 2.48 7.85 3.01
N VAL A 38 1.92 6.83 3.66
CA VAL A 38 0.49 6.48 3.55
C VAL A 38 -0.16 6.69 4.91
N SER A 39 -1.32 7.33 4.91
CA SER A 39 -2.15 7.54 6.08
C SER A 39 -3.56 7.00 5.81
N LEU A 40 -4.20 6.49 6.85
CA LEU A 40 -5.57 6.02 6.79
C LEU A 40 -6.35 6.69 7.91
N LYS A 41 -7.49 7.28 7.56
CA LYS A 41 -8.41 7.91 8.50
C LYS A 41 -9.81 7.35 8.29
N MET A 42 -10.49 6.97 9.37
CA MET A 42 -11.86 6.54 9.28
C MET A 42 -12.79 7.75 9.23
N LYS A 43 -13.65 7.83 8.21
CA LYS A 43 -14.65 8.88 8.07
C LYS A 43 -15.94 8.53 8.77
N GLU A 44 -16.37 7.29 8.56
CA GLU A 44 -17.68 6.84 9.01
C GLU A 44 -17.64 5.35 9.32
N LEU A 45 -18.41 4.95 10.34
CA LEU A 45 -18.69 3.55 10.65
C LEU A 45 -20.19 3.40 10.92
N ARG A 46 -20.84 2.53 10.14
CA ARG A 46 -22.26 2.20 10.26
C ARG A 46 -22.40 0.75 10.69
N ILE A 47 -23.32 0.49 11.61
CA ILE A 47 -23.70 -0.87 12.00
C ILE A 47 -24.80 -1.32 11.05
N LEU A 48 -24.74 -2.56 10.57
CA LEU A 48 -25.67 -3.11 9.59
C LEU A 48 -26.86 -3.78 10.30
N GLU A 49 -27.94 -4.05 9.54
CA GLU A 49 -29.23 -4.51 10.07
C GLU A 49 -29.18 -5.90 10.75
N ASP A 50 -28.22 -6.75 10.41
CA ASP A 50 -28.03 -8.10 11.00
C ASP A 50 -27.29 -8.07 12.36
N LEU A 51 -27.60 -7.08 13.20
CA LEU A 51 -27.00 -6.93 14.53
C LEU A 51 -27.56 -7.98 15.51
N ASP A 52 -26.68 -8.84 16.01
CA ASP A 52 -27.00 -9.85 17.02
C ASP A 52 -26.10 -9.63 18.25
N PHE A 53 -26.41 -8.63 19.07
CA PHE A 53 -25.60 -8.31 20.24
C PHE A 53 -26.48 -7.86 21.41
N PHE A 54 -26.93 -8.83 22.22
CA PHE A 54 -27.73 -8.61 23.43
C PHE A 54 -29.00 -7.75 23.23
N ASN A 55 -29.64 -7.84 22.05
CA ASN A 55 -30.78 -7.00 21.66
C ASN A 55 -30.53 -5.49 21.81
N LEU A 56 -29.26 -5.06 21.79
CA LEU A 56 -28.93 -3.65 21.86
C LEU A 56 -29.21 -2.99 20.50
N PRO A 57 -29.80 -1.78 20.50
CA PRO A 57 -30.00 -1.04 19.27
C PRO A 57 -28.66 -0.48 18.78
N ALA A 58 -28.51 -0.36 17.45
CA ALA A 58 -27.27 0.08 16.81
C ALA A 58 -26.79 1.46 17.34
N GLU A 59 -27.72 2.35 17.68
CA GLU A 59 -27.46 3.69 18.20
C GLU A 59 -26.71 3.66 19.55
N SER A 60 -26.89 2.59 20.34
CA SER A 60 -26.27 2.44 21.66
C SER A 60 -24.82 1.93 21.60
N LEU A 61 -24.35 1.50 20.44
CA LEU A 61 -23.02 0.87 20.28
C LEU A 61 -21.90 1.86 19.98
N ASN A 62 -21.95 3.07 20.54
CA ASN A 62 -20.92 4.11 20.31
C ASN A 62 -19.52 3.68 20.77
N GLY A 63 -19.42 2.97 21.90
CA GLY A 63 -18.14 2.42 22.37
C GLY A 63 -17.51 1.44 21.37
N PHE A 64 -18.34 0.63 20.68
CA PHE A 64 -17.86 -0.22 19.61
C PHE A 64 -17.35 0.61 18.42
N ARG A 65 -18.09 1.64 18.00
CA ARG A 65 -17.68 2.54 16.91
C ARG A 65 -16.31 3.17 17.19
N ASP A 66 -16.14 3.74 18.39
CA ASP A 66 -14.91 4.41 18.80
C ASP A 66 -13.74 3.41 18.96
N GLY A 67 -14.02 2.23 19.50
CA GLY A 67 -13.02 1.16 19.63
C GLY A 67 -12.49 0.66 18.29
N ILE A 68 -13.39 0.40 17.32
CA ILE A 68 -12.99 -0.02 15.97
C ILE A 68 -12.23 1.10 15.26
N LYS A 69 -12.71 2.34 15.36
CA LYS A 69 -12.01 3.51 14.81
C LYS A 69 -10.60 3.63 15.35
N GLY A 70 -10.45 3.64 16.67
CA GLY A 70 -9.14 3.75 17.32
C GLY A 70 -8.21 2.60 16.94
N THR A 71 -8.73 1.38 16.91
CA THR A 71 -7.95 0.18 16.55
C THR A 71 -7.47 0.24 15.10
N ILE A 72 -8.36 0.49 14.14
CA ILE A 72 -8.01 0.54 12.72
C ILE A 72 -7.01 1.67 12.44
N GLU A 73 -7.25 2.87 12.98
CA GLU A 73 -6.32 3.98 12.77
C GLU A 73 -4.97 3.74 13.47
N SER A 74 -4.94 3.11 14.64
CA SER A 74 -3.71 2.74 15.34
C SER A 74 -2.91 1.69 14.59
N MET A 75 -3.58 0.63 14.09
CA MET A 75 -2.96 -0.39 13.26
C MET A 75 -2.37 0.22 11.99
N ALA A 76 -3.14 1.07 11.30
CA ALA A 76 -2.65 1.75 10.11
C ALA A 76 -1.43 2.63 10.42
N ARG A 77 -1.45 3.40 11.50
CA ARG A 77 -0.29 4.20 11.92
C ARG A 77 0.94 3.32 12.16
N LYS A 78 0.81 2.17 12.83
CA LYS A 78 1.94 1.26 13.09
C LYS A 78 2.50 0.63 11.82
N LEU A 79 1.62 0.15 10.94
CA LEU A 79 2.03 -0.53 9.70
C LEU A 79 2.61 0.43 8.67
N LEU A 80 2.12 1.68 8.65
CA LEU A 80 2.49 2.68 7.64
C LEU A 80 3.45 3.76 8.17
N ALA A 81 3.87 3.67 9.43
CA ALA A 81 4.72 4.68 10.11
C ALA A 81 5.98 5.03 9.32
N ASN A 82 6.62 4.01 8.75
CA ASN A 82 7.90 4.15 8.05
C ASN A 82 7.72 4.52 6.57
N GLY A 83 6.48 4.56 6.07
CA GLY A 83 6.20 4.70 4.65
C GLY A 83 6.69 3.51 3.82
N ILE A 84 6.61 3.64 2.51
CA ILE A 84 7.14 2.70 1.53
C ILE A 84 8.37 3.34 0.89
N ASP A 85 9.52 2.68 0.99
CA ASP A 85 10.78 3.17 0.41
C ASP A 85 10.88 2.81 -1.08
N LEU A 86 10.82 3.82 -1.93
CA LEU A 86 10.89 3.69 -3.38
C LEU A 86 12.30 3.29 -3.88
N THR A 87 13.34 3.40 -3.05
CA THR A 87 14.68 2.92 -3.40
C THR A 87 14.72 1.40 -3.60
N LEU A 88 13.78 0.66 -3.00
CA LEU A 88 13.62 -0.78 -3.23
C LEU A 88 13.23 -1.08 -4.69
N PHE A 89 12.41 -0.23 -5.32
CA PHE A 89 12.11 -0.35 -6.75
C PHE A 89 13.32 0.01 -7.58
N THR A 90 14.06 1.05 -7.18
CA THR A 90 15.32 1.43 -7.84
C THR A 90 16.31 0.26 -7.88
N LYS A 91 16.53 -0.43 -6.76
CA LYS A 91 17.40 -1.62 -6.71
C LYS A 91 16.91 -2.78 -7.56
N LYS A 92 15.59 -2.95 -7.68
CA LYS A 92 14.99 -4.05 -8.45
C LYS A 92 15.05 -3.80 -9.95
N PHE A 93 14.96 -2.53 -10.36
CA PHE A 93 14.86 -2.15 -11.76
C PHE A 93 16.13 -1.51 -12.33
N SER A 94 17.18 -1.33 -11.51
CA SER A 94 18.48 -0.82 -11.95
C SER A 94 19.10 -1.66 -13.06
N ASP A 95 18.85 -2.97 -13.08
CA ASP A 95 19.34 -3.88 -14.12
C ASP A 95 18.67 -3.61 -15.48
N TYR A 96 17.48 -3.05 -15.47
CA TYR A 96 16.74 -2.62 -16.65
C TYR A 96 16.99 -1.14 -17.00
N GLY A 97 18.03 -0.52 -16.41
CA GLY A 97 18.36 0.89 -16.65
C GLY A 97 17.36 1.88 -16.04
N LEU A 98 16.48 1.46 -15.12
CA LEU A 98 15.53 2.37 -14.48
C LEU A 98 16.01 2.76 -13.08
N SER A 99 15.95 4.05 -12.75
CA SER A 99 16.35 4.56 -11.45
C SER A 99 15.53 5.76 -10.99
N ASN A 100 15.76 6.22 -9.75
CA ASN A 100 15.15 7.43 -9.18
C ASN A 100 13.62 7.48 -9.32
N PHE A 101 12.95 6.38 -8.95
CA PHE A 101 11.50 6.32 -8.98
C PHE A 101 10.87 7.39 -8.09
N TYR A 102 9.98 8.19 -8.67
CA TYR A 102 9.17 9.19 -8.00
C TYR A 102 7.69 8.94 -8.31
N LEU A 103 6.84 9.08 -7.30
CA LEU A 103 5.41 8.83 -7.42
C LEU A 103 4.66 10.02 -6.85
N GLU A 104 3.71 10.56 -7.60
CA GLU A 104 2.85 11.66 -7.17
C GLU A 104 1.39 11.36 -7.48
N PHE A 105 0.50 11.74 -6.56
CA PHE A 105 -0.94 11.66 -6.79
C PHE A 105 -1.43 13.01 -7.26
N LEU A 106 -1.96 13.04 -8.48
CA LEU A 106 -2.49 14.25 -9.09
C LEU A 106 -4.00 14.36 -8.80
N GLU A 107 -4.59 15.48 -9.22
CA GLU A 107 -6.03 15.64 -9.24
C GLU A 107 -6.69 14.59 -10.16
N GLU A 108 -8.02 14.44 -10.05
CA GLU A 108 -8.82 13.56 -10.93
C GLU A 108 -8.49 12.05 -10.85
N LYS A 109 -7.91 11.58 -9.73
CA LYS A 109 -7.55 10.17 -9.50
C LYS A 109 -6.43 9.66 -10.42
N LEU A 110 -5.59 10.55 -10.89
CA LEU A 110 -4.40 10.20 -11.67
C LEU A 110 -3.20 9.96 -10.76
N ILE A 111 -2.35 9.03 -11.16
CA ILE A 111 -1.07 8.73 -10.50
C ILE A 111 0.03 8.98 -11.52
N LEU A 112 0.96 9.85 -11.16
CA LEU A 112 2.16 10.11 -11.92
C LEU A 112 3.28 9.24 -11.38
N LEU A 113 3.81 8.37 -12.23
CA LEU A 113 5.02 7.59 -11.94
C LEU A 113 6.13 8.09 -12.86
N GLN A 114 7.22 8.55 -12.27
CA GLN A 114 8.41 9.03 -12.96
C GLN A 114 9.60 8.14 -12.58
N ALA A 115 10.50 7.95 -13.53
CA ALA A 115 11.77 7.27 -13.33
C ALA A 115 12.78 7.79 -14.36
N ASP A 116 14.05 7.78 -13.99
CA ASP A 116 15.15 8.04 -14.90
C ASP A 116 15.48 6.77 -15.69
N VAL A 117 15.80 6.96 -16.97
CA VAL A 117 16.06 5.87 -17.92
C VAL A 117 17.48 5.97 -18.46
N ASP A 118 18.27 4.91 -18.25
CA ASP A 118 19.56 4.70 -18.88
C ASP A 118 19.36 3.99 -20.24
N ILE A 119 19.41 4.80 -21.29
CA ILE A 119 19.22 4.34 -22.67
C ILE A 119 20.36 3.42 -23.11
N PHE A 120 21.59 3.63 -22.62
CA PHE A 120 22.73 2.80 -23.01
C PHE A 120 22.55 1.37 -22.48
N LYS A 121 22.13 1.25 -21.22
CA LYS A 121 21.83 -0.05 -20.61
C LYS A 121 20.68 -0.76 -21.32
N LEU A 122 19.62 -0.04 -21.66
CA LEU A 122 18.49 -0.60 -22.43
C LEU A 122 18.86 -1.05 -23.85
N ALA A 123 19.74 -0.30 -24.53
CA ALA A 123 20.08 -0.57 -25.92
C ALA A 123 21.18 -1.62 -26.08
N PHE A 124 22.09 -1.75 -25.10
CA PHE A 124 23.33 -2.51 -25.26
C PHE A 124 23.60 -3.53 -24.15
N ASP A 125 22.88 -3.50 -23.03
CA ASP A 125 23.09 -4.39 -21.88
C ASP A 125 21.95 -5.42 -21.75
N ASN A 126 21.48 -5.94 -22.90
CA ASN A 126 20.56 -7.08 -22.94
C ASN A 126 21.32 -8.37 -22.62
N GLY A 127 21.63 -8.57 -21.34
CA GLY A 127 22.03 -9.84 -20.74
C GLY A 127 23.10 -10.63 -21.50
N LYS A 128 24.37 -10.44 -21.13
CA LYS A 128 25.50 -11.35 -21.41
C LYS A 128 25.27 -12.40 -22.51
N ASP A 129 25.72 -12.11 -23.73
CA ASP A 129 26.36 -13.16 -24.53
C ASP A 129 27.85 -13.17 -24.15
N GLU A 130 28.21 -14.03 -23.21
CA GLU A 130 29.56 -14.57 -23.15
C GLU A 130 29.80 -15.37 -24.44
N THR A 131 30.25 -14.69 -25.50
CA THR A 131 31.20 -15.16 -26.52
C THR A 131 31.07 -14.28 -27.78
N SER A 132 31.94 -13.29 -27.91
CA SER A 132 32.63 -13.06 -29.18
C SER A 132 33.76 -12.07 -28.98
N ASN A 133 34.98 -12.61 -29.03
CA ASN A 133 36.14 -11.84 -29.42
C ASN A 133 35.84 -11.14 -30.75
N VAL A 134 35.60 -9.83 -30.73
CA VAL A 134 35.75 -9.01 -31.92
C VAL A 134 37.12 -8.35 -31.81
N PRO A 135 38.10 -8.70 -32.65
CA PRO A 135 39.41 -8.08 -32.61
C PRO A 135 39.28 -6.60 -32.98
N LEU A 136 39.93 -5.74 -32.19
CA LEU A 136 40.14 -4.32 -32.45
C LEU A 136 41.13 -4.13 -33.61
N GLU A 137 40.79 -4.59 -34.81
CA GLU A 137 41.54 -4.32 -36.02
C GLU A 137 40.57 -4.25 -37.20
N LYS A 138 39.96 -3.08 -37.43
CA LYS A 138 39.46 -2.63 -38.75
C LYS A 138 38.77 -1.27 -38.67
N PHE A 139 39.47 -0.27 -38.14
CA PHE A 139 39.18 1.12 -38.50
C PHE A 139 40.52 1.85 -38.70
N GLY A 140 41.10 1.63 -39.87
CA GLY A 140 42.24 2.37 -40.39
C GLY A 140 42.14 2.41 -41.91
N HIS A 141 41.90 3.61 -42.44
CA HIS A 141 41.85 4.01 -43.86
C HIS A 141 40.63 3.43 -44.62
N PHE A 142 39.74 4.22 -45.23
CA PHE A 142 39.90 5.48 -45.97
C PHE A 142 38.69 6.41 -45.75
#